data_AF-A0A6B3HW72-F1
#
_entry.id   AF-A0A6B3HW72-F1
#
_cell.length_a   1.000
_cell.length_b   1.000
_cell.length_c   1.000
_cell.angle_alpha   90.00
_cell.angle_beta   90.00
_cell.angle_gamma   90.00
#
_symmetry.space_group_name_H-M   'P 1'
#
loop_
_entity.id
_entity.type
_entity.pdbx_description
1 polymer ?
#
loop_
_entity_poly.entity_id
_entity_poly.type
_entity_poly.pdbx_seq_one_letter_code
_entity_poly.pdbx_strand_id
1 'polypeptide(L)' 'MPAPQDGPLLDDAAGRLIRPYTVSNGRTRPSTGFDLLSLVMATGIQPDIHLGPEHTVALGLCEGPMSVAEIAAHL' A
#
# COMPACT_ATOMS: atom_id res chain seq x y z
N MET A 1 11.20 10.18 25.85
CA MET A 1 12.03 9.66 24.75
C MET A 1 11.10 9.47 23.57
N PRO A 2 11.22 10.22 22.47
CA PRO A 2 10.40 9.94 21.29
C PRO A 2 10.75 8.55 20.75
N ALA A 3 9.74 7.78 20.35
CA ALA A 3 9.89 6.44 19.79
C ALA A 3 10.81 6.48 18.54
N PRO A 4 11.58 5.42 18.26
CA PRO A 4 12.36 5.37 17.03
C PRO A 4 11.38 5.45 15.86
N GLN A 5 11.64 6.41 14.98
CA GLN A 5 11.01 6.47 13.67
C GLN A 5 11.32 5.17 12.92
N ASP A 6 10.30 4.33 12.67
CA ASP A 6 10.37 3.09 11.88
C ASP A 6 10.58 3.40 10.38
N GLY A 7 11.58 4.23 10.08
CA GLY A 7 12.06 4.46 8.74
C GLY A 7 12.99 3.33 8.30
N PRO A 8 13.03 2.99 7.00
CA PRO A 8 14.00 2.02 6.51
C PRO A 8 15.42 2.45 6.86
N LEU A 9 16.26 1.50 7.32
CA LEU A 9 17.69 1.72 7.47
C LEU A 9 18.30 1.86 6.06
N LEU A 10 18.69 3.07 5.68
CA LEU A 10 19.40 3.33 4.43
C LEU A 10 20.90 3.43 4.69
N ASP A 11 21.70 2.85 3.78
CA ASP A 11 23.13 3.09 3.71
C ASP A 11 23.45 4.25 2.75
N ASP A 12 24.71 4.71 2.75
CA ASP A 12 25.19 5.78 1.87
C ASP A 12 25.16 5.37 0.38
N ALA A 13 24.95 4.07 0.06
CA ALA A 13 24.87 3.54 -1.29
C ALA A 13 23.43 3.51 -1.86
N ALA A 14 22.40 3.73 -1.03
CA ALA A 14 20.99 3.57 -1.36
C ALA A 14 20.47 4.52 -2.49
N GLY A 15 21.24 5.54 -2.87
CA GLY A 15 20.88 6.45 -3.95
C GLY A 15 19.66 7.34 -3.63
N ARG A 16 19.09 7.99 -4.65
CA ARG A 16 17.93 8.88 -4.47
C ARG A 16 16.66 8.06 -4.21
N LEU A 17 16.07 8.27 -3.03
CA LEU A 17 14.72 7.79 -2.74
C LEU A 17 13.70 8.49 -3.64
N ILE A 18 12.97 7.69 -4.38
CA ILE A 18 11.82 8.11 -5.19
C ILE A 18 10.59 7.37 -4.69
N ARG A 19 9.43 8.03 -4.73
CA ARG A 19 8.17 7.39 -4.33
C ARG A 19 7.91 6.19 -5.25
N PRO A 20 7.51 5.01 -4.74
CA PRO A 20 7.38 3.80 -5.57
C PRO A 20 6.51 3.98 -6.82
N TYR A 21 5.45 4.80 -6.73
CA TYR A 21 4.55 5.11 -7.85
C TYR A 21 5.14 6.04 -8.92
N THR A 22 6.24 6.74 -8.64
CA THR A 22 6.91 7.60 -9.64
C THR A 22 7.67 6.79 -10.68
N VAL A 23 8.09 5.57 -10.34
CA VAL A 23 8.73 4.65 -11.29
C VAL A 23 7.73 4.13 -12.31
N SER A 24 6.54 3.76 -11.86
CA SER A 24 5.47 3.28 -12.73
C SER A 24 4.72 4.40 -13.44
N ASN A 25 4.86 5.66 -13.00
CA ASN A 25 4.14 6.83 -13.51
C ASN A 25 2.62 6.59 -13.56
N GLY A 26 2.09 5.94 -12.52
CA GLY A 26 0.67 5.58 -12.43
C GLY A 26 0.22 4.44 -13.35
N ARG A 27 1.14 3.75 -14.05
CA ARG A 27 0.81 2.67 -15.00
C ARG A 27 0.70 1.30 -14.33
N THR A 28 0.08 1.22 -13.16
CA THR A 28 -0.26 -0.08 -12.58
C THR A 28 -1.52 -0.61 -13.26
N ARG A 29 -1.55 -1.92 -13.54
CA ARG A 29 -2.74 -2.57 -14.08
C ARG A 29 -3.25 -3.54 -13.02
N PRO A 30 -4.46 -3.33 -12.47
CA PRO A 30 -4.97 -4.23 -11.45
C PRO A 30 -5.34 -5.58 -12.11
N SER A 31 -5.16 -6.67 -11.36
CA SER A 31 -5.58 -8.01 -11.78
C SER A 31 -7.10 -8.16 -11.82
N THR A 32 -7.81 -7.35 -11.02
CA THR A 32 -9.26 -7.29 -10.92
C THR A 32 -9.71 -5.84 -11.10
N GLY A 33 -10.70 -5.60 -11.95
CA GLY A 33 -11.26 -4.27 -12.14
C GLY A 33 -12.19 -3.89 -10.98
N PHE A 34 -11.90 -2.78 -10.31
CA PHE A 34 -12.79 -2.15 -9.33
C PHE A 34 -13.09 -0.71 -9.79
N ASP A 35 -14.33 -0.27 -9.62
CA ASP A 35 -14.68 1.16 -9.67
C ASP A 35 -14.36 1.84 -8.32
N LEU A 36 -14.18 3.16 -8.31
CA LEU A 36 -13.83 3.95 -7.12
C LEU A 36 -14.84 3.83 -5.97
N LEU A 37 -16.12 3.58 -6.29
CA LEU A 37 -17.18 3.38 -5.32
C LEU A 37 -17.36 1.91 -4.89
N SER A 38 -16.55 0.99 -5.44
CA SER A 38 -16.59 -0.41 -5.04
C SER A 38 -16.17 -0.54 -3.58
N LEU A 39 -17.02 -1.17 -2.77
CA LEU A 39 -16.67 -1.51 -1.40
C LEU A 39 -15.86 -2.80 -1.37
N VAL A 40 -14.70 -2.77 -0.71
CA VAL A 40 -13.81 -3.91 -0.55
C VAL A 40 -13.57 -4.18 0.94
N MET A 41 -13.20 -5.42 1.26
CA MET A 41 -12.82 -5.87 2.59
C MET A 41 -11.66 -6.86 2.50
N ALA A 42 -10.84 -6.92 3.55
CA ALA A 42 -9.83 -7.95 3.68
C ALA A 42 -10.51 -9.32 3.82
N THR A 43 -10.06 -10.30 3.03
CA THR A 43 -10.62 -11.66 3.05
C THR A 43 -10.16 -12.48 4.25
N GLY A 44 -9.13 -12.00 4.97
CA GLY A 44 -8.43 -12.75 6.01
C GLY A 44 -7.53 -13.88 5.50
N ILE A 45 -7.47 -14.10 4.17
CA ILE A 45 -6.62 -15.12 3.57
C ILE A 45 -5.24 -14.53 3.33
N GLN A 46 -4.22 -15.14 3.93
CA GLN A 46 -2.84 -14.74 3.71
C GLN A 46 -2.36 -15.24 2.34
N PRO A 47 -1.88 -14.35 1.45
CA PRO A 47 -1.43 -14.76 0.13
C PRO A 47 -0.02 -15.37 0.20
N ASP A 48 0.28 -16.28 -0.73
CA ASP A 48 1.61 -16.89 -0.90
C ASP A 48 2.57 -15.99 -1.69
N ILE A 49 2.55 -14.69 -1.38
CA ILE A 49 3.47 -13.69 -1.91
C ILE A 49 3.94 -12.79 -0.77
N HIS A 50 5.14 -12.23 -0.92
CA HIS A 50 5.61 -11.24 0.04
C HIS A 50 4.85 -9.93 -0.15
N LEU A 51 4.16 -9.48 0.91
CA LEU A 51 3.48 -8.20 0.93
C LEU A 51 4.46 -7.11 1.36
N GLY A 52 4.57 -6.06 0.54
CA GLY A 52 5.29 -4.86 0.90
C GLY A 52 4.54 -4.02 1.95
N PRO A 53 5.20 -3.01 2.53
CA PRO A 53 4.63 -2.19 3.60
C PRO A 53 3.32 -1.51 3.19
N GLU A 54 3.25 -0.96 1.98
CA GLU A 54 2.04 -0.30 1.45
C GLU A 54 0.86 -1.27 1.34
N HIS A 55 1.10 -2.54 1.01
CA HIS A 55 0.06 -3.56 0.97
C HIS A 55 -0.49 -3.85 2.38
N THR A 56 0.38 -3.91 3.39
CA THR A 56 -0.03 -4.12 4.79
C THR A 56 -0.90 -2.96 5.30
N VAL A 57 -0.52 -1.72 4.99
CA VAL A 57 -1.32 -0.53 5.34
C VAL A 57 -2.69 -0.58 4.65
N ALA A 58 -2.73 -0.87 3.35
CA ALA A 58 -3.99 -0.98 2.61
C ALA A 58 -4.91 -2.07 3.18
N LEU A 59 -4.37 -3.24 3.55
CA LEU A 59 -5.15 -4.32 4.18
C LEU A 59 -5.71 -3.91 5.55
N GLY A 60 -4.94 -3.17 6.36
CA GLY A 60 -5.40 -2.65 7.66
C GLY A 60 -6.55 -1.65 7.54
N LEU A 61 -6.67 -0.93 6.43
CA LEU A 61 -7.82 -0.06 6.17
C LEU A 61 -9.10 -0.85 5.81
N CYS A 62 -8.95 -2.12 5.43
CA CYS A 62 -10.05 -2.96 4.92
C CYS A 62 -10.63 -3.91 5.99
N GLU A 63 -10.54 -3.59 7.29
CA GLU A 63 -11.13 -4.38 8.38
C GLU A 63 -12.68 -4.45 8.30
N GLY A 64 -13.30 -3.45 7.68
CA GLY A 64 -14.71 -3.43 7.29
C GLY A 64 -14.87 -2.91 5.86
N PRO A 65 -16.11 -2.85 5.32
CA PRO A 65 -16.33 -2.39 3.95
C PRO A 65 -15.84 -0.94 3.78
N MET A 66 -14.88 -0.73 2.89
CA MET A 66 -14.35 0.60 2.56
C MET A 66 -14.29 0.78 1.04
N SER A 67 -14.60 1.97 0.55
CA SER A 67 -14.52 2.23 -0.89
C SER A 67 -13.06 2.34 -1.36
N VAL A 68 -12.80 1.96 -2.61
CA VAL A 68 -11.47 2.15 -3.24
C VAL A 68 -11.04 3.61 -3.19
N ALA A 69 -11.97 4.55 -3.36
CA ALA A 69 -11.71 5.98 -3.24
C ALA A 69 -11.20 6.37 -1.84
N GLU A 70 -11.84 5.88 -0.79
CA GLU A 70 -11.43 6.15 0.59
C GLU A 70 -10.06 5.55 0.87
N ILE A 71 -9.81 4.30 0.47
CA ILE A 71 -8.50 3.65 0.65
C ILE A 71 -7.40 4.49 -0.04
N ALA A 72 -7.63 4.90 -1.29
CA ALA A 72 -6.68 5.72 -2.04
C ALA A 72 -6.44 7.10 -1.43
N ALA A 73 -7.39 7.65 -0.68
CA ALA A 73 -7.22 8.93 0.02
C ALA A 73 -6.35 8.82 1.28
N HIS A 74 -6.23 7.63 1.86
CA HIS A 74 -5.42 7.37 3.06
C HIS A 74 -3.97 6.97 2.74
N LEU A 75 -3.67 6.61 1.50
CA LEU A 75 -2.35 6.16 1.02
C LEU A 75 -1.61 7.30 0.29
#